data_AF-A0A9N9KA83-F1
#
_entry.id   AF-A0A9N9KA83-F1
#
_cell.length_a   1.000
_cell.length_b   1.000
_cell.length_c   1.000
_cell.angle_alpha   90.00
_cell.angle_beta   90.00
_cell.angle_gamma   90.00
#
_symmetry.space_group_name_H-M   'P 1'
#
loop_
_entity.id
_entity.type
_entity.pdbx_description
1 polymer ?
#
loop_
_entity_poly.entity_id
_entity_poly.type
_entity_poly.pdbx_seq_one_letter_code
_entity_poly.pdbx_strand_id
1 'polypeptide(L)'
;AENDEGLSAILNNALTRREDIPFMAVDFEGSSEKIGKKNHYILRLYGSLIKDQKAVVTLTGIQIFFDILVPNKEIIDEFKIKIDTILSSIINTYKIEYIKAFPLHDYHTEKKSYLRIFTLGSGDRKKAIQAIQDNNFKTASDDMFSFHRKIARENEIVIS
;
A
#
# COMPACT_ATOMS: atom_id res chain seq x y z
N ALA A 1 -17.64 37.01 1.27
CA ALA A 1 -16.54 36.07 1.50
C ALA A 1 -16.11 36.30 2.94
N GLU A 2 -16.64 35.49 3.86
CA GLU A 2 -16.56 35.76 5.29
C GLU A 2 -16.41 34.39 5.99
N ASN A 3 -15.35 34.24 6.81
CA ASN A 3 -15.05 33.14 7.75
C ASN A 3 -14.26 31.87 7.34
N ASP A 4 -13.31 31.92 6.39
CA ASP A 4 -12.34 30.79 6.25
C ASP A 4 -11.27 30.75 7.36
N GLU A 5 -10.95 31.90 7.99
CA GLU A 5 -9.96 31.96 9.09
C GLU A 5 -10.43 31.22 10.35
N GLY A 6 -11.71 31.32 10.71
CA GLY A 6 -12.28 30.68 11.90
C GLY A 6 -12.33 29.15 11.80
N LEU A 7 -12.58 28.61 10.61
CA LEU A 7 -12.66 27.16 10.39
C LEU A 7 -11.28 26.50 10.44
N SER A 8 -10.29 27.14 9.82
CA SER A 8 -8.89 26.70 9.89
C SER A 8 -8.34 26.71 11.31
N ALA A 9 -8.72 27.71 12.13
CA ALA A 9 -8.33 27.79 13.53
C ALA A 9 -8.91 26.64 14.38
N ILE A 10 -10.15 26.22 14.12
CA ILE A 10 -10.78 25.08 14.82
C ILE A 10 -10.05 23.77 14.48
N LEU A 11 -9.75 23.53 13.20
CA LEU A 11 -9.01 22.35 12.79
C LEU A 11 -7.61 22.31 13.40
N ASN A 12 -6.89 23.43 13.38
CA ASN A 12 -5.56 23.53 13.98
C ASN A 12 -5.59 23.29 15.49
N ASN A 13 -6.59 23.82 16.20
CA ASN A 13 -6.76 23.56 17.63
C ASN A 13 -7.01 22.08 17.94
N ALA A 14 -7.87 21.41 17.16
CA ALA A 14 -8.11 19.98 17.30
C ALA A 14 -6.84 19.16 17.06
N LEU A 15 -6.05 19.51 16.03
CA LEU A 15 -4.75 18.90 15.74
C LEU A 15 -3.75 19.10 16.88
N THR A 16 -3.64 20.32 17.43
CA THR A 16 -2.76 20.61 18.58
C THR A 16 -3.13 19.81 19.82
N ARG A 17 -4.44 19.64 20.06
CA ARG A 17 -4.97 18.85 21.18
C ARG A 17 -4.98 17.35 20.94
N ARG A 18 -4.64 16.89 19.73
CA ARG A 18 -4.72 15.50 19.29
C ARG A 18 -6.12 14.91 19.49
N GLU A 19 -7.13 15.73 19.27
CA GLU A 19 -8.52 15.29 19.27
C GLU A 19 -8.79 14.49 17.99
N ASP A 20 -9.67 13.49 18.08
CA ASP A 20 -10.11 12.75 16.90
C ASP A 20 -10.89 13.69 15.97
N ILE A 21 -10.50 13.69 14.69
CA ILE A 21 -11.13 14.52 13.65
C ILE A 21 -11.97 13.62 12.76
N PRO A 22 -13.29 13.56 12.96
CA PRO A 22 -14.18 12.76 12.13
C PRO A 22 -14.20 13.28 10.69
N PHE A 23 -13.98 12.36 9.76
CA PHE A 23 -13.85 12.61 8.33
C PHE A 23 -14.61 11.54 7.56
N MET A 24 -15.40 11.96 6.58
CA MET A 24 -16.13 11.07 5.68
C MET A 24 -15.49 11.14 4.30
N ALA A 25 -14.75 10.09 3.93
CA ALA A 25 -14.18 9.93 2.60
C ALA A 25 -15.30 9.68 1.58
N VAL A 26 -15.25 10.36 0.44
CA VAL A 26 -16.18 10.19 -0.70
C VAL A 26 -15.45 9.80 -1.99
N ASP A 27 -14.14 10.05 -2.08
CA ASP A 27 -13.30 9.68 -3.21
C ASP A 27 -11.86 9.47 -2.75
N PHE A 28 -11.05 8.77 -3.54
CA PHE A 28 -9.65 8.48 -3.23
C PHE A 28 -8.78 8.38 -4.47
N GLU A 29 -7.52 8.75 -4.31
CA GLU A 29 -6.53 8.70 -5.38
C GLU A 29 -5.18 8.23 -4.84
N GLY A 30 -4.62 7.22 -5.50
CA GLY A 30 -3.28 6.73 -5.21
C GLY A 30 -2.30 7.13 -6.31
N SER A 31 -1.27 7.89 -5.97
CA SER A 31 -0.25 8.39 -6.90
C SER A 31 1.16 8.06 -6.41
N SER A 32 2.13 8.03 -7.34
CA SER A 32 3.55 8.00 -7.01
C SER A 32 4.14 9.38 -7.24
N GLU A 33 4.60 10.02 -6.18
CA GLU A 33 5.07 11.40 -6.21
C GLU A 33 6.51 11.54 -5.75
N LYS A 34 7.22 12.46 -6.40
CA LYS A 34 8.61 12.74 -6.08
C LYS A 34 8.67 13.77 -4.94
N ILE A 35 8.95 13.29 -3.74
CA ILE A 35 9.21 14.16 -2.58
C ILE A 35 10.72 14.21 -2.39
N GLY A 36 11.33 15.34 -2.76
CA GLY A 36 12.79 15.49 -2.81
C GLY A 36 13.43 14.62 -3.90
N LYS A 37 14.35 13.73 -3.52
CA LYS A 37 15.05 12.82 -4.46
C LYS A 37 14.40 11.44 -4.59
N LYS A 38 13.42 11.10 -3.75
CA LYS A 38 12.81 9.76 -3.70
C LYS A 38 11.35 9.81 -4.15
N ASN A 39 10.92 8.74 -4.82
CA ASN A 39 9.52 8.53 -5.14
C ASN A 39 8.83 7.95 -3.91
N HIS A 40 7.65 8.47 -3.57
CA HIS A 40 6.82 8.02 -2.47
C HIS A 40 5.43 7.72 -3.02
N TYR A 41 4.82 6.64 -2.51
CA TYR A 41 3.40 6.43 -2.75
C TYR A 41 2.61 7.33 -1.81
N ILE A 42 1.63 8.04 -2.38
CA ILE A 42 0.71 8.90 -1.64
C ILE A 42 -0.71 8.39 -1.90
N LEU A 43 -1.50 8.31 -0.85
CA LEU A 43 -2.93 8.07 -0.95
C LEU A 43 -3.67 9.31 -0.46
N ARG A 44 -4.39 9.98 -1.36
CA ARG A 44 -5.29 11.09 -1.03
C ARG A 44 -6.69 10.56 -0.83
N LEU A 45 -7.31 10.95 0.27
CA LEU A 45 -8.72 10.73 0.55
C LEU A 45 -9.42 12.09 0.48
N TYR A 46 -10.37 12.21 -0.43
CA TYR A 46 -11.20 13.41 -0.59
C TYR A 46 -12.51 13.19 0.18
N GLY A 47 -12.95 14.20 0.91
CA GLY A 47 -14.11 14.03 1.78
C GLY A 47 -14.55 15.31 2.46
N SER A 48 -15.38 15.13 3.48
CA SER A 48 -15.88 16.23 4.30
C SER A 48 -15.67 15.96 5.78
N LEU A 49 -15.46 17.03 6.55
CA LEU A 49 -15.53 17.02 8.01
C LEU A 49 -16.99 17.11 8.46
N ILE A 50 -17.28 16.88 9.74
CA ILE A 50 -18.65 16.96 10.31
C ILE A 50 -19.40 18.27 9.99
N LYS A 51 -18.67 19.37 9.77
CA LYS A 51 -19.26 20.69 9.44
C LYS A 51 -19.34 20.95 7.93
N ASP A 52 -19.44 19.91 7.12
CA ASP A 52 -19.51 19.95 5.64
C ASP A 52 -18.31 20.63 4.95
N GLN A 53 -17.21 20.84 5.68
CA GLN A 53 -15.99 21.41 5.13
C GLN A 53 -15.28 20.37 4.29
N LYS A 54 -15.01 20.69 3.02
CA LYS A 54 -14.20 19.85 2.15
C LYS A 54 -12.79 19.74 2.71
N ALA A 55 -12.31 18.52 2.84
CA ALA A 55 -10.98 18.22 3.33
C ALA A 55 -10.32 17.16 2.45
N VAL A 56 -9.00 17.21 2.39
CA VAL A 56 -8.18 16.19 1.74
C VAL A 56 -7.21 15.63 2.78
N VAL A 57 -7.35 14.34 3.08
CA VAL A 57 -6.42 13.63 3.95
C VAL A 57 -5.35 12.99 3.07
N THR A 58 -4.09 13.40 3.25
CA THR A 58 -2.95 12.86 2.50
C THR A 58 -2.18 11.87 3.37
N LEU A 59 -2.27 10.59 3.04
CA LEU A 59 -1.51 9.53 3.69
C LEU A 59 -0.16 9.37 3.00
N THR A 60 0.91 9.45 3.78
CA THR A 60 2.31 9.32 3.33
C THR A 60 3.00 8.20 4.11
N GLY A 61 4.22 7.85 3.71
CA GLY A 61 4.97 6.75 4.35
C GLY A 61 4.47 5.35 4.00
N ILE A 62 3.59 5.24 3.00
CA ILE A 62 3.07 3.97 2.50
C ILE A 62 4.19 3.20 1.80
N GLN A 63 4.48 2.00 2.28
CA GLN A 63 5.44 1.11 1.63
C GLN A 63 4.77 0.36 0.47
N ILE A 64 5.44 0.33 -0.68
CA ILE A 64 4.95 -0.35 -1.87
C ILE A 64 5.38 -1.81 -1.82
N PHE A 65 4.44 -2.74 -1.93
CA PHE A 65 4.74 -4.16 -1.87
C PHE A 65 3.87 -5.01 -2.80
N PHE A 66 4.27 -6.26 -2.98
CA PHE A 66 3.44 -7.34 -3.49
C PHE A 66 3.82 -8.63 -2.76
N ASP A 67 3.01 -9.67 -2.92
CA ASP A 67 3.24 -10.94 -2.23
C ASP A 67 3.51 -12.05 -3.27
N ILE A 68 4.35 -13.02 -2.89
CA ILE A 68 4.64 -14.22 -3.68
C ILE A 68 4.21 -15.42 -2.85
N LEU A 69 3.36 -16.27 -3.40
CA LEU A 69 2.91 -17.48 -2.72
C LEU A 69 4.08 -18.46 -2.58
N VAL A 70 4.34 -18.91 -1.35
CA VAL A 70 5.32 -19.97 -1.10
C VAL A 70 4.71 -21.32 -1.52
N PRO A 71 5.33 -22.09 -2.42
CA PRO A 71 4.83 -23.39 -2.81
C PRO A 71 4.72 -24.36 -1.63
N ASN A 72 3.69 -25.22 -1.68
CA ASN A 72 3.50 -26.23 -0.65
C ASN A 72 4.73 -27.16 -0.61
N LYS A 73 5.24 -27.44 0.60
CA LYS A 73 6.40 -28.30 0.89
C LYS A 73 7.77 -27.68 0.62
N GLU A 74 7.84 -26.43 0.18
CA GLU A 74 9.13 -25.75 -0.01
C GLU A 74 9.62 -25.12 1.30
N ILE A 75 10.92 -25.21 1.56
CA ILE A 75 11.56 -24.56 2.70
C ILE A 75 11.65 -23.06 2.40
N ILE A 76 11.12 -22.24 3.31
CA ILE A 76 10.97 -20.78 3.11
C ILE A 76 12.30 -20.11 2.77
N ASP A 77 13.40 -20.52 3.42
CA ASP A 77 14.72 -19.93 3.19
C ASP A 77 15.27 -20.28 1.81
N GLU A 78 15.08 -21.52 1.35
CA GLU A 78 15.47 -21.94 -0.01
C GLU A 78 14.66 -21.18 -1.06
N PHE A 79 13.35 -21.05 -0.84
CA PHE A 79 12.48 -20.27 -1.72
C PHE A 79 12.89 -18.80 -1.76
N LYS A 80 13.21 -18.21 -0.59
CA LYS A 80 13.70 -16.83 -0.50
C LYS A 80 14.97 -16.61 -1.30
N ILE A 81 15.94 -17.53 -1.25
CA ILE A 81 17.19 -17.45 -2.03
C ILE A 81 16.89 -17.45 -3.54
N LYS A 82 15.94 -18.28 -4.00
CA LYS A 82 15.52 -18.30 -5.41
C LYS A 82 14.92 -16.96 -5.84
N ILE A 83 14.00 -16.42 -5.02
CA ILE A 83 13.37 -15.13 -5.29
C ILE A 83 14.41 -14.00 -5.29
N ASP A 84 15.35 -14.02 -4.34
CA ASP A 84 16.43 -13.04 -4.24
C ASP A 84 17.34 -13.06 -5.48
N THR A 85 17.67 -14.24 -5.99
CA THR A 85 18.47 -14.42 -7.21
C THR A 85 17.76 -13.80 -8.42
N ILE A 86 16.44 -13.95 -8.53
CA ILE A 86 15.66 -13.36 -9.63
C ILE A 86 15.61 -11.84 -9.48
N LEU A 87 15.22 -11.34 -8.31
CA LEU A 87 14.98 -9.90 -8.10
C LEU A 87 16.24 -9.05 -8.14
N SER A 88 17.37 -9.55 -7.64
CA SER A 88 18.67 -8.85 -7.65
C SER A 88 19.15 -8.49 -9.05
N SER A 89 18.73 -9.24 -10.08
CA SER A 89 19.03 -8.95 -11.48
C SER A 89 18.12 -7.89 -12.12
N ILE A 90 16.99 -7.55 -11.47
CA ILE A 90 15.91 -6.73 -12.07
C ILE A 90 15.76 -5.38 -11.37
N ILE A 91 15.87 -5.34 -10.04
CA ILE A 91 15.65 -4.15 -9.23
C ILE A 91 16.77 -3.95 -8.20
N ASN A 92 17.15 -2.69 -7.98
CA ASN A 92 18.33 -2.35 -7.17
C ASN A 92 18.10 -2.42 -5.66
N THR A 93 16.87 -2.21 -5.19
CA THR A 93 16.59 -2.12 -3.75
C THR A 93 15.20 -2.68 -3.46
N TYR A 94 15.19 -3.71 -2.64
CA TYR A 94 13.98 -4.35 -2.14
C TYR A 94 14.23 -4.97 -0.77
N LYS A 95 13.14 -5.32 -0.09
CA LYS A 95 13.17 -6.10 1.15
C LYS A 95 12.23 -7.28 1.00
N ILE A 96 12.65 -8.44 1.49
CA ILE A 96 11.82 -9.65 1.53
C ILE A 96 11.44 -9.95 2.97
N GLU A 97 10.15 -10.06 3.25
CA GLU A 97 9.61 -10.49 4.53
C GLU A 97 8.73 -11.73 4.37
N TYR A 98 8.68 -12.57 5.40
CA TYR A 98 7.78 -13.72 5.43
C TYR A 98 6.50 -13.35 6.17
N ILE A 99 5.34 -13.68 5.58
CA ILE A 99 4.03 -13.45 6.20
C ILE A 99 3.11 -14.66 6.04
N LYS A 100 2.07 -14.72 6.89
CA LYS A 100 0.91 -15.61 6.72
C LYS A 100 -0.36 -14.79 6.56
N ALA A 101 -1.04 -14.95 5.43
CA ALA A 101 -2.24 -14.19 5.10
C ALA A 101 -3.32 -15.07 4.46
N PHE A 102 -4.57 -14.62 4.52
CA PHE A 102 -5.64 -15.27 3.77
C PHE A 102 -5.48 -14.93 2.28
N PRO A 103 -5.56 -15.92 1.37
CA PRO A 103 -5.52 -15.63 -0.06
C PRO A 103 -6.69 -14.74 -0.47
N LEU A 104 -6.47 -13.89 -1.47
CA LEU A 104 -7.49 -12.97 -2.00
C LEU A 104 -8.54 -13.67 -2.87
N HIS A 105 -8.13 -14.77 -3.51
CA HIS A 105 -8.99 -15.59 -4.35
C HIS A 105 -9.48 -16.81 -3.57
N ASP A 106 -10.71 -17.19 -3.85
CA ASP A 106 -11.44 -18.31 -3.25
C ASP A 106 -11.72 -18.16 -1.74
N TYR A 107 -12.64 -18.96 -1.25
CA TYR A 107 -12.93 -19.04 0.18
C TYR A 107 -11.93 -19.99 0.85
N HIS A 108 -11.05 -19.42 1.66
CA HIS A 108 -10.06 -20.18 2.42
C HIS A 108 -10.23 -19.95 3.92
N THR A 109 -10.37 -21.04 4.67
CA THR A 109 -10.42 -21.02 6.14
C THR A 109 -9.04 -20.96 6.78
N GLU A 110 -7.98 -21.17 5.99
CA GLU A 110 -6.59 -21.20 6.46
C GLU A 110 -5.73 -20.13 5.79
N LYS A 111 -4.78 -19.59 6.55
CA LYS A 111 -3.77 -18.66 6.04
C LYS A 111 -2.70 -19.41 5.26
N LYS A 112 -2.33 -18.89 4.09
CA LYS A 112 -1.19 -19.37 3.30
C LYS A 112 0.06 -18.56 3.61
N SER A 113 1.21 -19.16 3.32
CA SER A 113 2.53 -18.58 3.47
C SER A 113 2.91 -17.77 2.24
N TYR A 114 3.42 -16.55 2.45
CA TYR A 114 3.87 -15.65 1.39
C TYR A 114 5.23 -15.04 1.71
N LEU A 115 5.97 -14.69 0.67
CA LEU A 115 7.06 -13.73 0.72
C LEU A 115 6.53 -12.36 0.26
N ARG A 116 6.53 -11.40 1.16
CA ARG A 116 6.22 -10.00 0.87
C ARG A 116 7.47 -9.29 0.37
N ILE A 117 7.38 -8.71 -0.81
CA ILE A 117 8.46 -7.96 -1.44
C ILE A 117 8.14 -6.48 -1.36
N PHE A 118 8.90 -5.73 -0.58
CA PHE A 118 8.84 -4.27 -0.55
C PHE A 118 9.78 -3.69 -1.60
N THR A 119 9.32 -2.67 -2.31
CA THR A 119 10.06 -1.99 -3.38
C THR A 119 10.07 -0.48 -3.12
N LEU A 120 11.01 0.24 -3.74
CA LEU A 120 11.10 1.69 -3.60
C LEU A 120 10.05 2.47 -4.40
N GLY A 121 9.44 1.86 -5.41
CA GLY A 121 8.56 2.56 -6.34
C GLY A 121 7.63 1.64 -7.11
N SER A 122 6.52 2.21 -7.60
CA SER A 122 5.52 1.47 -8.38
C SER A 122 6.09 0.88 -9.68
N GLY A 123 7.08 1.54 -10.28
CA GLY A 123 7.80 1.03 -11.44
C GLY A 123 8.65 -0.21 -11.15
N ASP A 124 9.38 -0.20 -10.04
CA ASP A 124 10.19 -1.36 -9.59
C ASP A 124 9.28 -2.52 -9.21
N ARG A 125 8.17 -2.25 -8.51
CA ARG A 125 7.12 -3.24 -8.24
C ARG A 125 6.63 -3.91 -9.51
N LYS A 126 6.29 -3.13 -10.55
CA LYS A 126 5.80 -3.68 -11.82
C LYS A 126 6.82 -4.60 -12.49
N LYS A 127 8.09 -4.18 -12.56
CA LYS A 127 9.17 -5.00 -13.11
C LYS A 127 9.39 -6.29 -12.31
N ALA A 128 9.38 -6.18 -10.98
CA ALA A 128 9.54 -7.32 -10.08
C ALA A 128 8.42 -8.34 -10.25
N ILE A 129 7.15 -7.90 -10.26
CA ILE A 129 6.01 -8.80 -10.47
C ILE A 129 6.15 -9.54 -11.81
N GLN A 130 6.47 -8.81 -12.89
CA GLN A 130 6.65 -9.43 -14.21
C GLN A 130 7.76 -10.49 -14.19
N ALA A 131 8.92 -10.18 -13.62
CA ALA A 131 10.03 -11.13 -13.54
C ALA A 131 9.68 -12.39 -12.74
N ILE A 132 8.91 -12.25 -11.65
CA ILE A 132 8.44 -13.39 -10.85
C ILE A 132 7.44 -14.24 -11.64
N GLN A 133 6.50 -13.60 -12.34
CA GLN A 133 5.51 -14.29 -13.18
C GLN A 133 6.15 -15.00 -14.37
N ASP A 134 7.16 -14.39 -15.01
CA ASP A 134 7.93 -14.99 -16.11
C ASP A 134 8.70 -16.25 -15.68
N ASN A 135 9.02 -16.35 -14.38
CA ASN A 135 9.61 -17.53 -13.76
C ASN A 135 8.56 -18.55 -13.23
N ASN A 136 7.28 -18.40 -13.64
CA ASN A 136 6.15 -19.26 -13.27
C ASN A 136 5.80 -19.30 -11.77
N PHE A 137 6.21 -18.28 -11.00
CA PHE A 137 5.80 -18.16 -9.60
C PHE A 137 4.47 -17.42 -9.46
N LYS A 138 3.64 -17.89 -8.52
CA LYS A 138 2.34 -17.28 -8.26
C LYS A 138 2.50 -16.04 -7.39
N THR A 139 2.07 -14.90 -7.92
CA THR A 139 1.99 -13.63 -7.20
C THR A 139 0.60 -13.42 -6.59
N ALA A 140 0.54 -12.53 -5.61
CA ALA A 140 -0.67 -12.00 -5.01
C ALA A 140 -0.45 -10.54 -4.65
N SER A 141 -1.52 -9.77 -4.40
CA SER A 141 -1.41 -8.33 -4.15
C SER A 141 -0.65 -7.63 -5.28
N ASP A 142 -0.86 -8.07 -6.51
CA ASP A 142 -0.07 -7.81 -7.71
C ASP A 142 -0.78 -6.91 -8.73
N ASP A 143 -1.90 -6.31 -8.32
CA ASP A 143 -2.62 -5.29 -9.10
C ASP A 143 -1.67 -4.18 -9.56
N MET A 144 -1.49 -4.03 -10.87
CA MET A 144 -0.51 -3.11 -11.45
C MET A 144 -0.92 -1.64 -11.32
N PHE A 145 -2.22 -1.36 -11.31
CA PHE A 145 -2.77 0.00 -11.39
C PHE A 145 -3.58 0.40 -10.16
N SER A 146 -4.08 -0.58 -9.40
CA SER A 146 -5.04 -0.36 -8.31
C SER A 146 -4.43 -0.60 -6.93
N PHE A 147 -3.15 -0.28 -6.74
CA PHE A 147 -2.42 -0.54 -5.50
C PHE A 147 -3.06 0.10 -4.26
N HIS A 148 -3.74 1.24 -4.42
CA HIS A 148 -4.49 1.90 -3.34
C HIS A 148 -5.55 0.97 -2.70
N ARG A 149 -6.20 0.09 -3.48
CA ARG A 149 -7.19 -0.86 -2.95
C ARG A 149 -6.57 -1.86 -2.00
N LYS A 150 -5.35 -2.29 -2.33
CA LYS A 150 -4.58 -3.19 -1.49
C LYS A 150 -4.18 -2.52 -0.18
N ILE A 151 -3.68 -1.29 -0.25
CA ILE A 151 -3.34 -0.49 0.93
C ILE A 151 -4.55 -0.31 1.83
N ALA A 152 -5.69 0.08 1.26
CA ALA A 152 -6.89 0.28 2.03
C ALA A 152 -7.33 -0.99 2.76
N ARG A 153 -7.37 -2.13 2.05
CA ARG A 153 -7.74 -3.42 2.65
C ARG A 153 -6.81 -3.85 3.79
N GLU A 154 -5.49 -3.64 3.65
CA GLU A 154 -4.53 -4.01 4.70
C GLU A 154 -4.55 -3.11 5.92
N ASN A 155 -4.95 -1.84 5.74
CA ASN A 155 -5.03 -0.87 6.82
C ASN A 155 -6.47 -0.72 7.33
N GLU A 156 -7.38 -1.61 6.93
CA GLU A 156 -8.81 -1.59 7.28
C GLU A 156 -9.48 -0.24 6.97
N ILE A 157 -8.97 0.45 5.96
CA ILE A 157 -9.53 1.71 5.47
C ILE A 157 -10.73 1.35 4.61
N VAL A 158 -11.91 1.78 5.05
CA VAL A 158 -13.14 1.68 4.26
C VAL A 158 -13.01 2.63 3.08
N ILE A 159 -12.74 2.07 1.90
CA ILE A 159 -12.87 2.74 0.62
C ILE A 159 -14.11 2.16 -0.07
N SER A 160 -14.99 3.04 -0.57
CA SER A 160 -16.22 2.67 -1.29
C SER A 160 -15.93 2.08 -2.66
#